data_AF-A0A0C9SMX5-F1
#
_entry.id   AF-A0A0C9SMX5-F1
#
_cell.length_a   1.000
_cell.length_b   1.000
_cell.length_c   1.000
_cell.angle_alpha   90.00
_cell.angle_beta   90.00
_cell.angle_gamma   90.00
#
_symmetry.space_group_name_H-M   'P 1'
#
loop_
_entity.id
_entity.type
_entity.pdbx_description
1 polymer ?
#
loop_
_entity_poly.entity_id
_entity_poly.type
_entity_poly.pdbx_seq_one_letter_code
_entity_poly.pdbx_strand_id
1 'polypeptide(L)'
;MATITTPITEMFGIKHPIMLAGMNVAAGPELAAAVTNAGGLGVIGGHGYTPKVLKQQIRAIKQDLKDPNAPFGVDLLIPQVGGNARKTNYDYQKGKLDELLDVIIEEKASLFVCAVGVPPPHAVEKLHKAGIPIMNMVGHPKHVPKALAAGVDLICAQAGEGGGHTGDTPATILIPACVDAVKGHKSPLTGKPVYVIGAGAVYDGRS
;
A
#
# COMPACT_ATOMS: atom_id res chain seq x y z
N MET A 1 -14.04 0.63 -24.70
CA MET A 1 -13.82 1.60 -23.59
C MET A 1 -12.39 2.07 -23.67
N ALA A 2 -12.14 3.39 -23.58
CA ALA A 2 -10.78 3.91 -23.50
C ALA A 2 -10.13 3.51 -22.16
N THR A 3 -8.87 3.08 -22.19
CA THR A 3 -8.06 2.77 -21.01
C THR A 3 -7.09 3.91 -20.74
N ILE A 4 -7.02 4.37 -19.49
CA ILE A 4 -6.05 5.39 -19.05
C ILE A 4 -4.76 4.67 -18.69
N THR A 5 -3.68 4.93 -19.42
CA THR A 5 -2.34 4.40 -19.11
C THR A 5 -1.58 5.39 -18.25
N THR A 6 -0.99 4.89 -17.17
CA THR A 6 -0.17 5.64 -16.22
C THR A 6 1.07 4.83 -15.84
N PRO A 7 2.08 5.43 -15.19
CA PRO A 7 3.20 4.67 -14.65
C PRO A 7 2.78 3.57 -13.66
N ILE A 8 1.64 3.71 -12.98
CA ILE A 8 1.09 2.71 -12.07
C ILE A 8 0.54 1.49 -12.83
N THR A 9 -0.16 1.72 -13.94
CA THR A 9 -0.63 0.60 -14.79
C THR A 9 0.54 -0.20 -15.35
N GLU A 10 1.61 0.48 -15.76
CA GLU A 10 2.83 -0.17 -16.26
C GLU A 10 3.59 -0.91 -15.16
N MET A 11 3.70 -0.31 -13.97
CA MET A 11 4.43 -0.89 -12.83
C MET A 11 3.84 -2.22 -12.38
N PHE A 12 2.51 -2.32 -12.32
CA PHE A 12 1.82 -3.53 -11.83
C PHE A 12 1.24 -4.40 -12.94
N GLY A 13 1.30 -3.97 -14.22
CA GLY A 13 0.68 -4.70 -15.33
C GLY A 13 -0.85 -4.74 -15.24
N ILE A 14 -1.47 -3.72 -14.64
CA ILE A 14 -2.93 -3.62 -14.48
C ILE A 14 -3.54 -2.76 -15.59
N LYS A 15 -4.82 -2.99 -15.90
CA LYS A 15 -5.54 -2.31 -16.99
C LYS A 15 -6.03 -0.91 -16.60
N HIS A 16 -6.40 -0.75 -15.34
CA HIS A 16 -6.99 0.47 -14.80
C HIS A 16 -6.12 0.98 -13.65
N PRO A 17 -5.81 2.30 -13.57
CA PRO A 17 -5.05 2.90 -12.48
C PRO A 17 -5.90 3.02 -11.20
N ILE A 18 -6.57 1.93 -10.82
CA ILE A 18 -7.53 1.86 -9.71
C ILE A 18 -7.02 0.78 -8.76
N MET A 19 -6.91 1.13 -7.48
CA MET A 19 -6.54 0.20 -6.42
C MET A 19 -7.67 0.10 -5.39
N LEU A 20 -7.92 -1.11 -4.92
CA LEU A 20 -8.71 -1.33 -3.71
C LEU A 20 -7.87 -0.92 -2.50
N ALA A 21 -8.44 -0.15 -1.57
CA ALA A 21 -7.78 0.14 -0.31
C ALA A 21 -7.74 -1.11 0.60
N GLY A 22 -6.62 -1.32 1.30
CA GLY A 22 -6.48 -2.37 2.30
C GLY A 22 -7.31 -2.06 3.55
N MET A 23 -8.59 -2.41 3.52
CA MET A 23 -9.52 -2.16 4.63
C MET A 23 -9.63 -3.40 5.51
N ASN A 24 -9.19 -3.32 6.77
CA ASN A 24 -9.39 -4.42 7.70
C ASN A 24 -10.89 -4.77 7.82
N VAL A 25 -11.21 -6.06 7.92
CA VAL A 25 -12.58 -6.63 7.97
C VAL A 25 -13.39 -6.46 6.67
N ALA A 26 -13.21 -5.39 5.90
CA ALA A 26 -14.00 -5.11 4.70
C ALA A 26 -13.34 -5.55 3.38
N ALA A 27 -12.00 -5.42 3.26
CA ALA A 27 -11.24 -5.84 2.09
C ALA A 27 -10.69 -7.26 2.28
N GLY A 28 -11.62 -8.23 2.24
CA GLY A 28 -11.31 -9.65 2.24
C GLY A 28 -10.81 -10.16 0.89
N PRO A 29 -10.47 -11.47 0.81
CA PRO A 29 -9.85 -12.07 -0.35
C PRO A 29 -10.75 -12.04 -1.59
N GLU A 30 -12.05 -12.27 -1.43
CA GLU A 30 -13.03 -12.27 -2.51
C GLU A 30 -13.11 -10.89 -3.19
N LEU A 31 -13.10 -9.82 -2.39
CA LEU A 31 -13.14 -8.45 -2.91
C LEU A 31 -11.84 -8.07 -3.61
N ALA A 32 -10.69 -8.43 -3.04
CA ALA A 32 -9.39 -8.19 -3.67
C ALA A 32 -9.28 -8.93 -5.02
N ALA A 33 -9.68 -10.20 -5.07
CA ALA A 33 -9.70 -10.98 -6.30
C ALA A 33 -10.67 -10.39 -7.34
N ALA A 34 -11.86 -9.94 -6.93
CA ALA A 34 -12.83 -9.31 -7.82
C ALA A 34 -12.27 -8.03 -8.47
N VAL A 35 -11.59 -7.17 -7.69
CA VAL A 35 -10.97 -5.93 -8.20
C VAL A 35 -9.80 -6.25 -9.15
N THR A 36 -8.94 -7.20 -8.78
CA THR A 36 -7.85 -7.65 -9.67
C THR A 36 -8.39 -8.23 -10.98
N ASN A 37 -9.43 -9.07 -10.92
CA ASN A 37 -10.09 -9.64 -12.09
C ASN A 37 -10.80 -8.61 -12.98
N ALA A 38 -11.19 -7.47 -12.43
CA ALA A 38 -11.73 -6.33 -13.16
C ALA A 38 -10.63 -5.49 -13.85
N GLY A 39 -9.36 -5.76 -13.56
CA GLY A 39 -8.20 -5.09 -14.13
C GLY A 39 -7.63 -3.96 -13.29
N GLY A 40 -8.05 -3.82 -12.02
CA GLY A 40 -7.39 -2.96 -11.04
C GLY A 40 -6.37 -3.73 -10.20
N LEU A 41 -5.91 -3.15 -9.09
CA LEU A 41 -5.07 -3.82 -8.09
C LEU A 41 -5.87 -4.07 -6.81
N GLY A 42 -6.19 -5.34 -6.53
CA GLY A 42 -6.77 -5.74 -5.25
C GLY A 42 -5.72 -5.71 -4.14
N VAL A 43 -6.06 -5.11 -2.99
CA VAL A 43 -5.21 -5.08 -1.79
C VAL A 43 -6.01 -5.57 -0.60
N ILE A 44 -5.50 -6.57 0.13
CA ILE A 44 -6.13 -7.05 1.37
C ILE A 44 -5.62 -6.28 2.59
N GLY A 45 -6.50 -6.02 3.55
CA GLY A 45 -6.14 -5.43 4.85
C GLY A 45 -5.79 -6.50 5.89
N GLY A 46 -4.52 -6.58 6.30
CA GLY A 46 -4.00 -7.64 7.17
C GLY A 46 -3.87 -7.27 8.65
N HIS A 47 -4.64 -6.30 9.15
CA HIS A 47 -4.57 -5.92 10.57
C HIS A 47 -4.95 -7.08 11.49
N GLY A 48 -4.06 -7.40 12.43
CA GLY A 48 -4.25 -8.48 13.40
C GLY A 48 -4.09 -9.89 12.83
N TYR A 49 -3.66 -10.03 11.57
CA TYR A 49 -3.37 -11.33 11.00
C TYR A 49 -2.10 -11.93 11.60
N THR A 50 -2.15 -13.21 11.91
CA THR A 50 -0.96 -14.02 12.12
C THR A 50 -0.39 -14.46 10.76
N PRO A 51 0.89 -14.87 10.67
CA PRO A 51 1.46 -15.40 9.43
C PRO A 51 0.62 -16.52 8.81
N LYS A 52 0.08 -17.42 9.63
CA LYS A 52 -0.83 -18.49 9.18
C LYS A 52 -2.09 -17.94 8.53
N VAL A 53 -2.74 -16.96 9.17
CA VAL A 53 -3.97 -16.35 8.65
C VAL A 53 -3.68 -15.58 7.37
N LEU A 54 -2.62 -14.76 7.34
CA LEU A 54 -2.24 -14.02 6.14
C LEU A 54 -1.99 -14.96 4.95
N LYS A 55 -1.28 -16.07 5.18
CA LYS A 55 -1.02 -17.08 4.14
C LYS A 55 -2.31 -17.72 3.62
N GLN A 56 -3.27 -18.00 4.51
CA GLN A 56 -4.58 -18.52 4.11
C GLN A 56 -5.36 -17.49 3.28
N GLN A 57 -5.37 -16.22 3.68
CA GLN A 57 -6.07 -15.15 2.98
C GLN A 57 -5.48 -14.90 1.59
N ILE A 58 -4.14 -14.85 1.46
CA ILE A 58 -3.49 -14.70 0.15
C ILE A 58 -3.81 -15.89 -0.77
N ARG A 59 -3.84 -17.11 -0.23
CA ARG A 59 -4.20 -18.30 -1.02
C ARG A 59 -5.66 -18.27 -1.47
N ALA A 60 -6.57 -17.76 -0.65
CA ALA A 60 -7.96 -17.55 -1.04
C ALA A 60 -8.08 -16.55 -2.19
N ILE A 61 -7.33 -15.42 -2.16
CA ILE A 61 -7.28 -14.49 -3.31
C ILE A 61 -6.88 -15.26 -4.58
N LYS A 62 -5.77 -15.99 -4.52
CA LYS A 62 -5.21 -16.71 -5.68
C LYS A 62 -6.17 -17.76 -6.26
N GLN A 63 -7.00 -18.38 -5.43
CA GLN A 63 -8.00 -19.35 -5.88
C GLN A 63 -9.10 -18.70 -6.72
N ASP A 64 -9.43 -17.43 -6.44
CA ASP A 64 -10.48 -16.69 -7.14
C ASP A 64 -9.96 -15.82 -8.30
N LEU A 65 -8.64 -15.76 -8.51
CA LEU A 65 -8.04 -15.04 -9.63
C LEU A 65 -8.25 -15.80 -10.95
N LYS A 66 -8.65 -15.07 -11.99
CA LYS A 66 -8.75 -15.60 -13.37
C LYS A 66 -7.39 -15.85 -13.99
N ASP A 67 -6.41 -15.01 -13.67
CA ASP A 67 -5.00 -15.22 -13.99
C ASP A 67 -4.24 -15.48 -12.69
N PRO A 68 -3.65 -16.68 -12.49
CA PRO A 68 -2.88 -17.02 -11.30
C PRO A 68 -1.69 -16.10 -11.01
N ASN A 69 -1.22 -15.35 -12.01
CA ASN A 69 -0.11 -14.40 -11.89
C ASN A 69 -0.57 -12.95 -11.77
N ALA A 70 -1.88 -12.68 -11.72
CA ALA A 70 -2.39 -11.33 -11.61
C ALA A 70 -1.95 -10.68 -10.28
N PRO A 71 -1.67 -9.36 -10.28
CA PRO A 71 -1.09 -8.70 -9.13
C PRO A 71 -2.09 -8.52 -8.00
N PHE A 72 -1.59 -8.58 -6.78
CA PHE A 72 -2.33 -8.22 -5.57
C PHE A 72 -1.39 -7.57 -4.55
N GLY A 73 -1.94 -6.75 -3.67
CA GLY A 73 -1.22 -6.11 -2.59
C GLY A 73 -1.63 -6.63 -1.20
N VAL A 74 -0.77 -6.35 -0.23
CA VAL A 74 -1.04 -6.60 1.19
C VAL A 74 -0.77 -5.32 1.98
N ASP A 75 -1.77 -4.88 2.74
CA ASP A 75 -1.68 -3.74 3.65
C ASP A 75 -1.51 -4.23 5.09
N LEU A 76 -0.48 -3.74 5.77
CA LEU A 76 -0.26 -3.96 7.20
C LEU A 76 -0.07 -2.64 7.93
N LEU A 77 -0.56 -2.57 9.17
CA LEU A 77 -0.26 -1.45 10.06
C LEU A 77 1.15 -1.60 10.63
N ILE A 78 2.06 -0.64 10.35
CA ILE A 78 3.42 -0.59 10.90
C ILE A 78 3.64 0.71 11.69
N PRO A 79 3.00 0.86 12.86
CA PRO A 79 3.16 2.06 13.66
C PRO A 79 4.62 2.19 14.09
N GLN A 80 5.06 3.43 14.27
CA GLN A 80 6.39 3.67 14.82
C GLN A 80 6.41 3.20 16.29
N VAL A 81 7.12 2.10 16.59
CA VAL A 81 7.26 1.59 17.96
C VAL A 81 8.64 1.99 18.51
N GLY A 82 8.70 2.47 19.76
CA GLY A 82 9.93 2.88 20.44
C GLY A 82 10.39 4.34 20.18
N GLY A 83 11.36 4.82 20.97
CA GLY A 83 11.89 6.19 20.89
C GLY A 83 10.85 7.28 21.19
N ASN A 84 10.82 8.34 20.37
CA ASN A 84 9.85 9.45 20.42
C ASN A 84 8.43 9.08 19.90
N ALA A 85 8.10 7.79 19.84
CA ALA A 85 6.77 7.35 19.46
C ALA A 85 5.70 7.89 20.43
N ARG A 86 4.49 8.16 19.93
CA ARG A 86 3.36 8.48 20.81
C ARG A 86 3.13 7.31 21.76
N LYS A 87 2.74 7.57 23.01
CA LYS A 87 2.40 6.52 24.00
C LYS A 87 1.35 5.53 23.49
N THR A 88 0.54 5.94 22.52
CA THR A 88 -0.51 5.14 21.88
C THR A 88 -0.01 4.28 20.71
N ASN A 89 1.27 4.38 20.32
CA ASN A 89 1.81 3.53 19.27
C ASN A 89 2.05 2.13 19.85
N TYR A 90 1.25 1.19 19.36
CA TYR A 90 1.25 -0.20 19.79
C TYR A 90 1.69 -1.09 18.63
N ASP A 91 2.59 -2.05 18.87
CA ASP A 91 2.93 -3.03 17.85
C ASP A 91 1.74 -3.95 17.54
N TYR A 92 0.98 -3.62 16.50
CA TYR A 92 -0.18 -4.41 16.07
C TYR A 92 0.20 -5.82 15.62
N GLN A 93 1.47 -6.06 15.28
CA GLN A 93 1.98 -7.34 14.78
C GLN A 93 2.58 -8.20 15.90
N LYS A 94 2.68 -7.69 17.13
CA LYS A 94 3.17 -8.43 18.32
C LYS A 94 4.51 -9.12 18.08
N GLY A 95 5.45 -8.42 17.43
CA GLY A 95 6.79 -8.92 17.11
C GLY A 95 6.87 -9.86 15.90
N LYS A 96 5.77 -10.05 15.15
CA LYS A 96 5.71 -10.99 14.01
C LYS A 96 5.87 -10.34 12.64
N LEU A 97 6.35 -9.10 12.57
CA LEU A 97 6.49 -8.39 11.30
C LEU A 97 7.36 -9.19 10.31
N ASP A 98 8.51 -9.70 10.74
CA ASP A 98 9.41 -10.45 9.85
C ASP A 98 8.76 -11.71 9.26
N GLU A 99 8.02 -12.47 10.07
CA GLU A 99 7.29 -13.67 9.63
C GLU A 99 6.16 -13.31 8.65
N LEU A 100 5.48 -12.16 8.85
CA LEU A 100 4.47 -11.67 7.93
C LEU A 100 5.08 -11.23 6.59
N LEU A 101 6.24 -10.58 6.62
CA LEU A 101 7.00 -10.23 5.42
C LEU A 101 7.48 -11.49 4.68
N ASP A 102 7.90 -12.53 5.39
CA ASP A 102 8.24 -13.82 4.77
C ASP A 102 7.05 -14.41 4.02
N VAL A 103 5.85 -14.39 4.61
CA VAL A 103 4.63 -14.84 3.93
C VAL A 103 4.33 -14.00 2.68
N ILE A 104 4.46 -12.67 2.76
CA ILE A 104 4.25 -11.75 1.63
C ILE A 104 5.21 -12.08 0.48
N ILE A 105 6.48 -12.34 0.79
CA ILE A 105 7.52 -12.68 -0.19
C ILE A 105 7.30 -14.07 -0.77
N GLU A 106 7.10 -15.09 0.07
CA GLU A 106 6.83 -16.47 -0.34
C GLU A 106 5.63 -16.56 -1.28
N GLU A 107 4.56 -15.83 -0.94
CA GLU A 107 3.33 -15.81 -1.71
C GLU A 107 3.37 -14.78 -2.85
N LYS A 108 4.50 -14.10 -3.09
CA LYS A 108 4.75 -13.20 -4.24
C LYS A 108 3.72 -12.07 -4.38
N ALA A 109 3.40 -11.39 -3.28
CA ALA A 109 2.61 -10.17 -3.38
C ALA A 109 3.31 -9.14 -4.28
N SER A 110 2.55 -8.39 -5.07
CA SER A 110 3.09 -7.40 -6.00
C SER A 110 3.29 -6.03 -5.36
N LEU A 111 2.66 -5.78 -4.21
CA LEU A 111 2.72 -4.51 -3.49
C LEU A 111 2.63 -4.75 -1.99
N PHE A 112 3.53 -4.11 -1.24
CA PHE A 112 3.38 -3.94 0.19
C PHE A 112 2.88 -2.53 0.51
N VAL A 113 1.78 -2.42 1.25
CA VAL A 113 1.27 -1.13 1.75
C VAL A 113 1.59 -1.00 3.23
N CYS A 114 2.42 -0.02 3.55
CA CYS A 114 2.71 0.39 4.91
C CYS A 114 1.67 1.41 5.37
N ALA A 115 0.67 0.93 6.09
CA ALA A 115 -0.32 1.78 6.74
C ALA A 115 0.18 2.19 8.12
N VAL A 116 -0.17 3.42 8.54
CA VAL A 116 0.19 4.02 9.84
C VAL A 116 1.70 3.99 10.12
N GLY A 117 2.41 5.10 9.93
CA GLY A 117 3.84 5.19 10.23
C GLY A 117 4.73 5.13 9.00
N VAL A 118 5.96 4.61 9.16
CA VAL A 118 6.93 4.36 8.08
C VAL A 118 7.56 2.99 8.29
N PRO A 119 7.90 2.24 7.23
CA PRO A 119 8.48 0.92 7.38
C PRO A 119 9.87 1.00 8.01
N PRO A 120 10.25 0.06 8.88
CA PRO A 120 11.60 0.01 9.42
C PRO A 120 12.61 -0.38 8.32
N PRO A 121 13.89 0.04 8.40
CA PRO A 121 14.87 -0.19 7.35
C PRO A 121 15.04 -1.66 6.92
N HIS A 122 15.00 -2.60 7.87
CA HIS A 122 15.12 -4.03 7.56
C HIS A 122 13.93 -4.55 6.73
N ALA A 123 12.72 -4.02 6.94
CA ALA A 123 11.55 -4.41 6.15
C ALA A 123 11.68 -3.91 4.71
N VAL A 124 12.19 -2.69 4.53
CA VAL A 124 12.46 -2.10 3.21
C VAL A 124 13.50 -2.92 2.46
N GLU A 125 14.63 -3.21 3.11
CA GLU A 125 15.69 -4.05 2.53
C GLU A 125 15.16 -5.44 2.13
N LYS A 126 14.40 -6.09 3.01
CA LYS A 126 13.86 -7.44 2.80
C LYS A 126 12.89 -7.49 1.61
N LEU A 127 11.96 -6.53 1.51
CA LEU A 127 10.99 -6.43 0.42
C LEU A 127 11.64 -6.04 -0.91
N HIS A 128 12.59 -5.10 -0.90
CA HIS A 128 13.31 -4.70 -2.12
C HIS A 128 14.17 -5.83 -2.67
N LYS A 129 14.83 -6.63 -1.82
CA LYS A 129 15.54 -7.85 -2.27
C LYS A 129 14.62 -8.86 -2.96
N ALA A 130 13.34 -8.89 -2.58
CA ALA A 130 12.32 -9.72 -3.21
C ALA A 130 11.65 -9.06 -4.44
N GLY A 131 12.03 -7.83 -4.80
CA GLY A 131 11.44 -7.10 -5.90
C GLY A 131 10.05 -6.50 -5.62
N ILE A 132 9.65 -6.41 -4.35
CA ILE A 132 8.32 -5.93 -3.96
C ILE A 132 8.39 -4.44 -3.60
N PRO A 133 7.72 -3.55 -4.37
CA PRO A 133 7.67 -2.13 -4.07
C PRO A 133 6.82 -1.87 -2.81
N ILE A 134 7.14 -0.76 -2.14
CA ILE A 134 6.49 -0.32 -0.92
C ILE A 134 5.73 0.98 -1.15
N MET A 135 4.45 0.99 -0.83
CA MET A 135 3.62 2.19 -0.77
C MET A 135 3.38 2.61 0.67
N ASN A 136 3.69 3.86 1.02
CA ASN A 136 3.43 4.40 2.35
C ASN A 136 2.22 5.32 2.37
N MET A 137 1.30 5.11 3.32
CA MET A 137 0.17 6.01 3.49
C MET A 137 0.58 7.29 4.23
N VAL A 138 0.12 8.44 3.73
CA VAL A 138 0.34 9.76 4.34
C VAL A 138 -0.97 10.54 4.40
N GLY A 139 -1.30 11.09 5.58
CA GLY A 139 -2.44 11.99 5.78
C GLY A 139 -2.10 13.48 5.87
N HIS A 140 -0.82 13.85 5.70
CA HIS A 140 -0.34 15.22 5.73
C HIS A 140 0.97 15.35 4.92
N PRO A 141 1.22 16.44 4.17
CA PRO A 141 2.41 16.58 3.32
C PRO A 141 3.74 16.41 4.08
N LYS A 142 3.81 16.93 5.31
CA LYS A 142 4.96 16.77 6.22
C LYS A 142 5.43 15.32 6.46
N HIS A 143 4.59 14.31 6.19
CA HIS A 143 4.96 12.90 6.36
C HIS A 143 5.79 12.38 5.18
N VAL A 144 5.67 13.00 4.00
CA VAL A 144 6.33 12.55 2.75
C VAL A 144 7.85 12.49 2.90
N PRO A 145 8.57 13.51 3.42
CA PRO A 145 10.02 13.44 3.54
C PRO A 145 10.51 12.27 4.40
N LYS A 146 9.79 11.94 5.47
CA LYS A 146 10.16 10.80 6.34
C LYS A 146 9.90 9.46 5.65
N ALA A 147 8.81 9.34 4.88
CA ALA A 147 8.54 8.14 4.10
C ALA A 147 9.59 7.94 3.00
N LEU A 148 9.94 9.01 2.27
CA LEU A 148 11.01 8.98 1.27
C LEU A 148 12.36 8.59 1.87
N ALA A 149 12.72 9.16 3.02
CA ALA A 149 13.94 8.81 3.73
C ALA A 149 13.98 7.35 4.21
N ALA A 150 12.82 6.72 4.43
CA ALA A 150 12.73 5.30 4.73
C ALA A 150 12.96 4.41 3.50
N GLY A 151 12.93 4.97 2.28
CA GLY A 151 13.19 4.24 1.04
C GLY A 151 11.94 3.65 0.39
N VAL A 152 10.77 4.26 0.56
CA VAL A 152 9.53 3.79 -0.07
C VAL A 152 9.48 4.15 -1.56
N ASP A 153 8.70 3.40 -2.34
CA ASP A 153 8.64 3.51 -3.79
C ASP A 153 7.44 4.32 -4.28
N LEU A 154 6.38 4.35 -3.47
CA LEU A 154 5.12 5.02 -3.76
C LEU A 154 4.58 5.74 -2.52
N ILE A 155 3.83 6.82 -2.74
CA ILE A 155 3.12 7.55 -1.69
C ILE A 155 1.61 7.40 -1.93
N CYS A 156 0.87 6.94 -0.92
CA CYS A 156 -0.59 7.00 -0.91
C CYS A 156 -1.02 8.23 -0.11
N ALA A 157 -1.49 9.26 -0.79
CA ALA A 157 -2.00 10.48 -0.19
C ALA A 157 -3.45 10.26 0.27
N GLN A 158 -3.62 9.82 1.51
CA GLN A 158 -4.93 9.51 2.12
C GLN A 158 -5.53 10.76 2.77
N ALA A 159 -6.42 11.40 2.04
CA ALA A 159 -7.08 12.63 2.44
C ALA A 159 -8.17 12.41 3.51
N GLY A 160 -8.57 13.50 4.16
CA GLY A 160 -9.54 13.47 5.26
C GLY A 160 -10.94 13.02 4.88
N GLU A 161 -11.28 13.10 3.60
CA GLU A 161 -12.51 12.56 3.03
C GLU A 161 -12.51 11.01 2.95
N GLY A 162 -11.36 10.37 3.17
CA GLY A 162 -11.27 8.91 3.22
C GLY A 162 -11.93 8.32 4.46
N GLY A 163 -12.38 7.07 4.34
CA GLY A 163 -12.86 6.29 5.49
C GLY A 163 -11.71 5.75 6.36
N GLY A 164 -12.02 5.38 7.60
CA GLY A 164 -11.07 4.77 8.53
C GLY A 164 -10.17 5.79 9.24
N HIS A 165 -8.92 5.41 9.47
CA HIS A 165 -7.94 6.30 10.11
C HIS A 165 -7.25 7.16 9.06
N THR A 166 -7.73 8.39 8.88
CA THR A 166 -7.18 9.39 7.95
C THR A 166 -6.49 10.54 8.68
N GLY A 167 -5.83 11.43 7.94
CA GLY A 167 -5.47 12.75 8.44
C GLY A 167 -6.57 13.77 8.14
N ASP A 168 -6.44 15.01 8.63
CA ASP A 168 -7.49 16.04 8.46
C ASP A 168 -7.35 16.89 7.17
N THR A 169 -6.37 16.58 6.32
CA THR A 169 -6.06 17.40 5.13
C THR A 169 -6.98 17.03 3.96
N PRO A 170 -7.74 17.98 3.36
CA PRO A 170 -8.61 17.70 2.22
C PRO A 170 -7.83 17.22 0.98
N ALA A 171 -8.47 16.42 0.13
CA ALA A 171 -7.84 15.80 -1.04
C ALA A 171 -7.28 16.82 -2.02
N THR A 172 -8.01 17.92 -2.24
CA THR A 172 -7.63 19.03 -3.12
C THR A 172 -6.37 19.76 -2.67
N ILE A 173 -5.97 19.59 -1.40
CA ILE A 173 -4.74 20.17 -0.84
C ILE A 173 -3.67 19.09 -0.69
N LEU A 174 -4.02 17.93 -0.13
CA LEU A 174 -3.09 16.86 0.20
C LEU A 174 -2.42 16.29 -1.05
N ILE A 175 -3.21 15.92 -2.06
CA ILE A 175 -2.73 15.25 -3.27
C ILE A 175 -1.70 16.11 -4.01
N PRO A 176 -1.99 17.36 -4.42
CA PRO A 176 -1.00 18.18 -5.13
C PRO A 176 0.22 18.49 -4.25
N ALA A 177 0.06 18.74 -2.95
CA ALA A 177 1.20 18.97 -2.07
C ALA A 177 2.10 17.73 -1.94
N CYS A 178 1.54 16.52 -1.90
CA CYS A 178 2.31 15.29 -1.96
C CYS A 178 3.01 15.10 -3.31
N VAL A 179 2.34 15.44 -4.42
CA VAL A 179 2.96 15.41 -5.77
C VAL A 179 4.16 16.33 -5.84
N ASP A 180 4.05 17.55 -5.31
CA ASP A 180 5.16 18.49 -5.23
C ASP A 180 6.30 17.97 -4.34
N ALA A 181 5.96 17.36 -3.20
CA ALA A 181 6.94 16.85 -2.25
C ALA A 181 7.74 15.64 -2.76
N VAL A 182 7.23 14.86 -3.71
CA VAL A 182 7.97 13.73 -4.31
C VAL A 182 8.79 14.13 -5.53
N LYS A 183 8.67 15.36 -6.05
CA LYS A 183 9.42 15.81 -7.24
C LYS A 183 10.93 15.64 -7.04
N GLY A 184 11.59 15.05 -8.03
CA GLY A 184 13.04 14.80 -8.00
C GLY A 184 13.45 13.55 -7.21
N HIS A 185 12.55 12.90 -6.47
CA HIS A 185 12.82 11.65 -5.78
C HIS A 185 12.60 10.43 -6.68
N LYS A 186 13.42 9.40 -6.47
CA LYS A 186 13.35 8.13 -7.20
C LYS A 186 13.19 6.96 -6.24
N SER A 187 12.42 5.97 -6.66
CA SER A 187 12.27 4.70 -5.97
C SER A 187 13.63 4.00 -5.90
N PRO A 188 14.07 3.54 -4.70
CA PRO A 188 15.32 2.79 -4.57
C PRO A 188 15.29 1.45 -5.30
N LEU A 189 14.10 0.83 -5.39
CA LEU A 189 13.90 -0.44 -6.06
C LEU A 189 13.95 -0.32 -7.58
N THR A 190 13.21 0.63 -8.15
CA THR A 190 12.95 0.68 -9.60
C THR A 190 13.81 1.70 -10.34
N GLY A 191 14.43 2.65 -9.63
CA GLY A 191 15.13 3.80 -10.21
C GLY A 191 14.22 4.80 -10.95
N LYS A 192 12.91 4.55 -11.00
CA LYS A 192 11.89 5.43 -11.59
C LYS A 192 11.45 6.51 -10.57
N PRO A 193 10.78 7.59 -11.00
CA PRO A 193 10.21 8.58 -10.08
C PRO A 193 9.30 7.93 -9.02
N VAL A 194 9.31 8.47 -7.81
CA VAL A 194 8.29 8.12 -6.79
C VAL A 194 6.97 8.75 -7.22
N TYR A 195 5.92 7.93 -7.35
CA TYR A 195 4.59 8.38 -7.76
C TYR A 195 3.64 8.51 -6.57
N VAL A 196 2.62 9.36 -6.73
CA VAL A 196 1.56 9.57 -5.74
C VAL A 196 0.27 8.93 -6.22
N ILE A 197 -0.39 8.23 -5.31
CA ILE A 197 -1.72 7.67 -5.48
C ILE A 197 -2.65 8.45 -4.55
N GLY A 198 -3.66 9.11 -5.13
CA GLY A 198 -4.67 9.82 -4.37
C GLY A 198 -5.68 8.87 -3.75
N ALA A 199 -6.00 9.08 -2.47
CA ALA A 199 -7.02 8.32 -1.76
C ALA A 199 -7.84 9.25 -0.86
N GLY A 200 -9.12 8.94 -0.65
CA GLY A 200 -10.09 9.85 -0.04
C GLY A 200 -10.62 10.86 -1.06
N ALA A 201 -11.94 11.04 -1.09
CA ALA A 201 -12.70 11.82 -2.08
C ALA A 201 -12.85 11.22 -3.50
N VAL A 202 -12.46 9.96 -3.72
CA VAL A 202 -12.68 9.25 -5.01
C VAL A 202 -13.93 8.39 -4.91
N TYR A 203 -14.94 8.66 -5.75
CA TYR A 203 -16.19 7.89 -5.77
C TYR A 203 -16.74 7.60 -7.18
N ASP A 204 -16.26 8.31 -8.21
CA ASP A 204 -16.55 8.02 -9.61
C ASP A 204 -15.43 8.50 -10.55
N GLY A 205 -15.65 8.48 -11.87
CA GLY A 205 -14.63 8.86 -12.86
C GLY A 205 -14.36 10.36 -13.01
N ARG A 206 -15.03 11.24 -12.26
CA ARG A 206 -14.80 12.70 -12.27
C ARG A 206 -13.75 13.14 -11.24
N SER A 207 -13.65 12.40 -10.14
CA SER A 207 -12.69 12.61 -9.05
C SER A 207 -11.29 12.11 -9.38
#